data_AF-A0A7C5ELF0-F1
#
_entry.id   AF-A0A7C5ELF0-F1
#
_cell.length_a   1.000
_cell.length_b   1.000
_cell.length_c   1.000
_cell.angle_alpha   90.00
_cell.angle_beta   90.00
_cell.angle_gamma   90.00
#
_symmetry.space_group_name_H-M   'P 1'
#
loop_
_entity.id
_entity.type
_entity.pdbx_description
1 polymer ?
#
loop_
_entity_poly.entity_id
_entity_poly.type
_entity_poly.pdbx_seq_one_letter_code
_entity_poly.pdbx_strand_id
1 'polypeptide(L)'
;MGRTRIGAAALALLWGLGAWGADGLLVPPEETWLRIQKPGLPEKPAVRFSHGQHPKNRIACEICHHDYQRGRNLWKEGQPVKKCQSCHGLVPQAGRLDIKNAFHRQCKGCHLHRRKAKQAGGPINCQGCHNPLIN
;
A
#
# COMPACT_ATOMS: atom_id res chain seq x y z
N MET A 1 59.94 -39.57 23.58
CA MET A 1 59.17 -39.19 22.37
C MET A 1 58.06 -40.19 22.14
N GLY A 2 56.79 -39.80 22.27
CA GLY A 2 55.89 -39.84 21.11
C GLY A 2 54.45 -40.20 21.53
N ARG A 3 53.63 -39.21 21.90
CA ARG A 3 52.17 -39.35 22.02
C ARG A 3 51.55 -38.85 20.70
N THR A 4 51.10 -39.77 19.86
CA THR A 4 50.24 -39.50 18.68
C THR A 4 48.78 -39.59 19.13
N ARG A 5 48.05 -38.47 19.20
CA ARG A 5 47.05 -37.96 18.22
C ARG A 5 46.05 -39.07 17.82
N ILE A 6 44.74 -38.91 17.97
CA ILE A 6 43.89 -38.03 17.12
C ILE A 6 42.60 -37.72 17.89
N GLY A 7 42.28 -36.44 18.06
CA GLY A 7 40.94 -35.99 18.46
C GLY A 7 40.05 -35.91 17.22
N ALA A 8 38.88 -36.56 17.27
CA ALA A 8 37.83 -36.38 16.28
C ALA A 8 37.10 -35.06 16.58
N ALA A 9 37.47 -33.99 15.88
CA ALA A 9 36.68 -32.76 15.84
C ALA A 9 35.50 -32.98 14.89
N ALA A 10 34.30 -33.19 15.43
CA ALA A 10 33.07 -33.17 14.66
C ALA A 10 32.78 -31.72 14.23
N LEU A 11 33.17 -31.38 13.00
CA LEU A 11 32.74 -30.17 12.31
C LEU A 11 31.26 -30.31 11.94
N ALA A 12 30.37 -29.90 12.85
CA ALA A 12 28.97 -29.66 12.53
C ALA A 12 28.87 -28.38 11.68
N LEU A 13 29.03 -28.52 10.36
CA LEU A 13 28.61 -27.54 9.37
C LEU A 13 27.08 -27.52 9.31
N LEU A 14 26.44 -26.84 10.27
CA LEU A 14 25.05 -26.46 10.14
C LEU A 14 24.96 -25.21 9.26
N TRP A 15 25.03 -25.44 7.95
CA TRP A 15 24.48 -24.54 6.95
C TRP A 15 22.97 -24.48 7.15
N GLY A 16 22.53 -23.43 7.83
CA GLY A 16 21.12 -23.10 8.01
C GLY A 16 20.88 -21.61 8.16
N LEU A 17 21.78 -20.76 7.66
CA LEU A 17 21.48 -19.36 7.38
C LEU A 17 20.60 -19.30 6.15
N GLY A 18 19.30 -19.24 6.37
CA GLY A 18 18.32 -19.19 5.29
C GLY A 18 16.89 -19.04 5.76
N ALA A 19 16.64 -18.26 6.81
CA ALA A 19 15.31 -17.67 6.96
C ALA A 19 15.16 -16.63 5.84
N TRP A 20 14.60 -17.07 4.72
CA TRP A 20 14.10 -16.22 3.65
C TRP A 20 13.15 -15.21 4.33
N GLY A 21 13.40 -13.91 4.28
CA GLY A 21 13.31 -13.14 3.05
C GLY A 21 11.90 -12.55 2.96
N ALA A 22 11.64 -11.49 3.73
CA ALA A 22 10.51 -10.56 3.66
C ALA A 22 9.14 -11.18 3.34
N ASP A 23 8.34 -11.40 4.38
CA ASP A 23 6.87 -11.40 4.28
C ASP A 23 6.39 -10.04 3.74
N GLY A 24 6.42 -9.88 2.42
CA GLY A 24 5.54 -8.94 1.74
C GLY A 24 4.13 -9.44 2.01
N LEU A 25 3.48 -8.88 3.04
CA LEU A 25 2.20 -9.36 3.54
C LEU A 25 1.24 -9.66 2.37
N LEU A 26 1.02 -10.96 2.13
CA LEU A 26 0.00 -11.45 1.19
C LEU A 26 -1.41 -11.06 1.65
N VAL A 27 -1.55 -10.57 2.87
CA VAL A 27 -2.80 -10.14 3.50
C VAL A 27 -2.80 -8.62 3.62
N PRO A 28 -3.80 -7.92 3.06
CA PRO A 28 -3.89 -6.47 3.19
C PRO A 28 -4.16 -6.08 4.66
N PRO A 29 -3.59 -4.98 5.15
CA PRO A 29 -3.86 -4.52 6.51
C PRO A 29 -5.33 -4.09 6.62
N GLU A 30 -6.04 -4.54 7.66
CA GLU A 30 -7.46 -4.21 7.88
C GLU A 30 -7.74 -2.70 7.75
N GLU A 31 -6.85 -1.89 8.35
CA GLU A 31 -6.90 -0.44 8.34
C GLU A 31 -5.55 0.18 7.93
N THR A 32 -5.60 1.34 7.30
CA THR A 32 -4.43 2.14 6.94
C THR A 32 -4.76 3.63 7.07
N TRP A 33 -3.80 4.39 7.58
CA TRP A 33 -3.91 5.85 7.66
C TRP A 33 -3.20 6.50 6.47
N LEU A 34 -3.98 7.13 5.60
CA LEU A 34 -3.45 7.84 4.44
C LEU A 34 -3.09 9.27 4.83
N ARG A 35 -1.79 9.58 4.79
CA ARG A 35 -1.25 10.90 5.10
C ARG A 35 -0.34 11.40 3.98
N ILE A 36 -0.54 12.65 3.58
CA ILE A 36 0.39 13.37 2.71
C ILE A 36 1.24 14.26 3.60
N GLN A 37 2.51 13.92 3.75
CA GLN A 37 3.46 14.76 4.46
C GLN A 37 3.95 15.86 3.52
N LYS A 38 3.64 17.12 3.85
CA LYS A 38 4.12 18.29 3.10
C LYS A 38 4.81 19.26 4.06
N PRO A 39 6.15 19.34 4.06
CA PRO A 39 6.88 20.24 4.93
C PRO A 39 6.41 21.69 4.81
N GLY A 40 6.23 22.37 5.95
CA GLY A 40 5.93 23.80 6.01
C GLY A 40 4.49 24.21 5.67
N LEU A 41 3.55 23.26 5.55
CA LEU A 41 2.14 23.58 5.27
C LEU A 41 1.17 22.83 6.19
N PRO A 42 0.00 23.43 6.51
CA PRO A 42 -1.02 22.76 7.31
C PRO A 42 -1.53 21.48 6.63
N GLU A 43 -1.52 20.38 7.37
CA GLU A 43 -2.05 19.10 6.90
C GLU A 43 -3.55 19.01 7.21
N LYS A 44 -4.31 18.37 6.30
CA LYS A 44 -5.64 17.87 6.65
C LYS A 44 -5.49 16.67 7.59
N PRO A 45 -6.49 16.37 8.45
CA PRO A 45 -6.52 15.12 9.21
C PRO A 45 -6.24 13.91 8.31
N ALA A 46 -5.53 12.92 8.85
CA ALA A 46 -5.24 11.69 8.12
C ALA A 46 -6.55 10.99 7.74
N VAL A 47 -6.59 10.37 6.56
CA VAL A 47 -7.78 9.63 6.11
C VAL A 47 -7.64 8.19 6.56
N ARG A 48 -8.56 7.74 7.41
CA ARG A 48 -8.70 6.33 7.73
C ARG A 48 -9.21 5.57 6.51
N PHE A 49 -8.56 4.48 6.14
CA PHE A 49 -8.90 3.63 5.01
C PHE A 49 -8.96 2.17 5.43
N SER A 50 -10.11 1.52 5.21
CA SER A 50 -10.32 0.12 5.56
C SER A 50 -10.18 -0.80 4.35
N HIS A 51 -9.16 -1.67 4.32
CA HIS A 51 -9.14 -2.77 3.34
C HIS A 51 -10.17 -3.84 3.66
N GLY A 52 -10.68 -3.94 4.89
CA GLY A 52 -11.80 -4.85 5.20
C GLY A 52 -13.12 -4.44 4.53
N GLN A 53 -13.34 -3.15 4.28
CA GLN A 53 -14.60 -2.64 3.74
C GLN A 53 -14.66 -2.59 2.20
N HIS A 54 -13.55 -2.29 1.52
CA HIS A 54 -13.57 -2.05 0.07
C HIS A 54 -13.82 -3.33 -0.76
N PRO A 55 -13.15 -4.46 -0.51
CA PRO A 55 -13.34 -5.70 -1.26
C PRO A 55 -14.75 -6.31 -1.09
N LYS A 56 -15.44 -6.06 0.03
CA LYS A 56 -16.82 -6.57 0.28
C LYS A 56 -17.80 -6.23 -0.84
N ASN A 57 -17.54 -5.15 -1.58
CA ASN A 57 -18.36 -4.72 -2.71
C ASN A 57 -17.82 -5.19 -4.07
N ARG A 58 -17.04 -6.28 -4.11
CA ARG A 58 -16.35 -6.83 -5.28
C ARG A 58 -15.41 -5.82 -5.95
N ILE A 59 -14.80 -4.95 -5.15
CA ILE A 59 -13.78 -4.01 -5.64
C ILE A 59 -12.47 -4.79 -5.75
N ALA A 60 -12.01 -5.03 -6.98
CA ALA A 60 -10.75 -5.70 -7.24
C ALA A 60 -9.56 -4.86 -6.76
N CYS A 61 -8.50 -5.52 -6.28
CA CYS A 61 -7.30 -4.86 -5.76
C CYS A 61 -6.64 -3.93 -6.78
N GLU A 62 -6.67 -4.32 -8.06
CA GLU A 62 -6.11 -3.59 -9.20
C GLU A 62 -6.84 -2.29 -9.55
N ILE A 63 -8.04 -2.07 -8.99
CA ILE A 63 -8.76 -0.79 -9.11
C ILE A 63 -7.98 0.31 -8.42
N CYS A 64 -7.29 0.02 -7.32
CA CYS A 64 -6.49 0.98 -6.55
C CYS A 64 -4.99 0.74 -6.69
N HIS A 65 -4.54 -0.51 -6.61
CA HIS A 65 -3.14 -0.88 -6.77
C HIS A 65 -2.81 -1.03 -8.24
N HIS A 66 -1.99 -0.11 -8.73
CA HIS A 66 -1.68 0.00 -10.14
C HIS A 66 -0.22 0.33 -10.36
N ASP A 67 0.32 -0.21 -11.45
CA ASP A 67 1.62 0.16 -12.00
C ASP A 67 1.41 0.36 -13.51
N TYR A 68 0.93 1.56 -13.87
CA TYR A 68 0.66 1.88 -15.27
C TYR A 68 1.95 2.15 -16.04
N GLN A 69 2.19 1.33 -17.06
CA GLN A 69 3.26 1.54 -18.03
C GLN A 69 2.67 1.48 -19.44
N ARG A 70 2.90 2.52 -20.23
CA ARG A 70 2.38 2.65 -21.61
C ARG A 70 0.86 2.36 -21.69
N GLY A 71 0.10 2.89 -20.73
CA GLY A 71 -1.36 2.76 -20.67
C GLY A 71 -1.89 1.42 -20.16
N ARG A 72 -1.03 0.45 -19.80
CA ARG A 72 -1.44 -0.85 -19.28
C ARG A 72 -1.09 -0.97 -17.81
N ASN A 73 -2.03 -1.46 -17.00
CA ASN A 73 -1.73 -1.80 -15.61
C ASN A 73 -0.95 -3.11 -15.60
N LEU A 74 0.30 -3.07 -15.14
CA LEU A 74 1.16 -4.24 -15.04
C LEU A 74 1.06 -4.91 -13.66
N TRP A 75 0.49 -4.22 -12.67
CA TRP A 75 0.31 -4.78 -11.33
C TRP A 75 -0.81 -5.81 -11.32
N LYS A 76 -0.59 -6.91 -10.58
CA LYS A 76 -1.56 -7.97 -10.34
C LYS A 76 -1.65 -8.31 -8.87
N GLU A 77 -2.83 -8.74 -8.44
CA GLU A 77 -3.04 -9.23 -7.09
C GLU A 77 -2.05 -10.35 -6.74
N GLY A 78 -1.53 -10.32 -5.51
CA GLY A 78 -0.44 -11.18 -5.06
C GLY A 78 0.96 -10.62 -5.33
N GLN A 79 1.11 -9.57 -6.15
CA GLN A 79 2.40 -8.87 -6.30
C GLN A 79 2.64 -7.87 -5.16
N PRO A 80 3.90 -7.59 -4.81
CA PRO A 80 4.24 -6.57 -3.83
C PRO A 80 3.58 -5.22 -4.13
N VAL A 81 3.01 -4.61 -3.11
CA VAL A 81 2.34 -3.31 -3.21
C VAL A 81 3.32 -2.19 -2.87
N LYS A 82 3.44 -1.20 -3.76
CA LYS A 82 4.16 0.05 -3.49
C LYS A 82 3.20 1.09 -2.91
N LYS A 83 3.71 1.96 -2.04
CA LYS A 83 2.97 3.15 -1.59
C LYS A 83 2.68 4.06 -2.79
N CYS A 84 1.50 4.68 -2.84
CA CYS A 84 1.13 5.62 -3.90
C CYS A 84 2.18 6.73 -4.08
N GLN A 85 2.76 7.20 -2.96
CA GLN A 85 3.79 8.25 -2.91
C GLN A 85 5.11 7.87 -3.58
N SER A 86 5.36 6.58 -3.84
CA SER A 86 6.56 6.14 -4.57
C SER A 86 6.58 6.61 -6.02
N CYS A 87 5.41 6.89 -6.60
CA CYS A 87 5.28 7.43 -7.95
C CYS A 87 4.58 8.80 -7.94
N HIS A 88 3.51 8.96 -7.16
CA HIS A 88 2.76 10.20 -7.06
C HIS A 88 3.40 11.13 -6.03
N GLY A 89 4.18 12.11 -6.50
CA GLY A 89 4.86 13.09 -5.65
C GLY A 89 3.95 14.25 -5.20
N LEU A 90 4.53 15.23 -4.50
CA LEU A 90 3.84 16.45 -4.08
C LEU A 90 3.51 17.41 -5.24
N VAL A 91 4.20 17.24 -6.36
CA VAL A 91 4.01 17.98 -7.60
C VAL A 91 3.67 17.02 -8.73
N PRO A 92 2.82 17.41 -9.69
CA PRO A 92 2.51 16.57 -10.83
C PRO A 92 3.73 16.40 -11.74
N GLN A 93 3.75 15.30 -12.49
CA GLN A 93 4.74 15.00 -13.52
C GLN A 93 4.03 14.66 -14.83
N ALA A 94 4.76 14.63 -15.95
CA ALA A 94 4.18 14.24 -17.23
C ALA A 94 3.47 12.87 -17.13
N GLY A 95 2.18 12.84 -17.46
CA GLY A 95 1.35 11.63 -17.37
C GLY A 95 1.05 11.13 -15.96
N ARG A 96 1.37 11.90 -14.90
CA ARG A 96 1.18 11.47 -13.51
C ARG A 96 0.69 12.61 -12.60
N LEU A 97 -0.42 12.38 -11.92
CA LEU A 97 -0.98 13.32 -10.95
C LEU A 97 -0.08 13.43 -9.72
N ASP A 98 -0.11 14.58 -9.04
CA ASP A 98 0.37 14.66 -7.66
C ASP A 98 -0.49 13.80 -6.72
N ILE A 99 0.06 13.46 -5.56
CA ILE A 99 -0.55 12.54 -4.59
C ILE A 99 -1.94 12.99 -4.13
N LYS A 100 -2.16 14.29 -3.93
CA LYS A 100 -3.48 14.82 -3.53
C LYS A 100 -4.51 14.55 -4.63
N ASN A 101 -4.17 14.88 -5.87
CA ASN A 101 -5.06 14.68 -7.00
C ASN A 101 -5.24 13.20 -7.38
N ALA A 102 -4.22 12.36 -7.16
CA ALA A 102 -4.33 10.92 -7.31
C ALA A 102 -5.36 10.32 -6.34
N PHE A 103 -5.28 10.64 -5.04
CA PHE A 103 -6.28 10.20 -4.06
C PHE A 103 -7.68 10.74 -4.37
N HIS A 104 -7.82 12.04 -4.67
CA HIS A 104 -9.14 12.59 -4.98
C HIS A 104 -9.74 11.99 -6.25
N ARG A 105 -8.93 11.70 -7.28
CA ARG A 105 -9.45 11.04 -8.49
C ARG A 105 -9.89 9.61 -8.18
N GLN A 106 -9.08 8.85 -7.46
CA GLN A 106 -9.36 7.45 -7.16
C GLN A 106 -10.54 7.30 -6.18
N CYS A 107 -10.40 7.86 -4.98
CA CYS A 107 -11.33 7.64 -3.87
C CYS A 107 -12.66 8.37 -4.12
N LYS A 108 -12.61 9.70 -4.29
CA LYS A 108 -13.83 10.50 -4.50
C LYS A 108 -14.48 10.18 -5.84
N GLY A 109 -13.70 9.86 -6.88
CA GLY A 109 -14.22 9.46 -8.19
C GLY A 109 -15.05 8.17 -8.11
N CYS A 110 -14.50 7.10 -7.52
CA CYS A 110 -15.23 5.84 -7.33
C CYS A 110 -16.50 6.05 -6.49
N HIS A 111 -16.39 6.75 -5.35
CA HIS A 111 -17.54 7.04 -4.49
C HIS A 111 -18.65 7.84 -5.20
N LEU A 112 -18.27 8.84 -6.00
CA LEU A 112 -19.21 9.61 -6.81
C LEU A 112 -19.88 8.74 -7.86
N HIS A 113 -19.13 7.88 -8.56
CA HIS A 113 -19.68 6.97 -9.56
C HIS A 113 -20.71 6.03 -8.95
N ARG A 114 -20.38 5.39 -7.82
CA ARG A 114 -21.31 4.50 -7.10
C ARG A 114 -22.56 5.23 -6.64
N ARG A 115 -22.43 6.44 -6.09
CA ARG A 115 -23.60 7.25 -5.71
C ARG A 115 -24.48 7.58 -6.90
N LYS A 116 -23.91 7.95 -8.05
CA LYS A 116 -24.67 8.22 -9.28
C LYS A 116 -25.40 6.96 -9.78
N ALA A 117 -24.79 5.79 -9.60
CA ALA A 117 -25.41 4.49 -9.88
C ALA A 117 -26.41 4.03 -8.80
N LYS A 118 -26.75 4.89 -7.81
CA LYS A 118 -27.61 4.55 -6.66
C LYS A 118 -27.12 3.35 -5.84
N GLN A 119 -25.81 3.13 -5.83
CA GLN A 119 -25.15 2.09 -5.03
C GLN A 119 -24.56 2.70 -3.75
N ALA A 120 -24.42 1.87 -2.71
CA ALA A 120 -23.66 2.26 -1.52
C ALA A 120 -22.24 2.67 -1.92
N GLY A 121 -21.80 3.85 -1.52
CA GLY A 121 -20.48 4.41 -1.79
C GLY A 121 -19.98 5.18 -0.58
N GLY A 122 -18.68 5.43 -0.52
CA GLY A 122 -18.10 6.18 0.59
C GLY A 122 -18.30 7.71 0.49
N PRO A 123 -17.68 8.46 1.41
CA PRO A 123 -17.80 9.92 1.48
C PRO A 123 -17.22 10.63 0.25
N ILE A 124 -17.76 11.80 -0.08
CA ILE A 124 -17.31 12.65 -1.20
C ILE A 124 -17.06 14.11 -0.83
N ASN A 125 -17.45 14.51 0.38
CA ASN A 125 -17.14 15.83 0.94
C ASN A 125 -15.80 15.76 1.71
N CYS A 126 -15.19 16.91 1.95
CA CYS A 126 -13.86 16.97 2.53
C CYS A 126 -13.80 16.32 3.92
N GLN A 127 -14.74 16.66 4.80
CA GLN A 127 -14.76 16.21 6.20
C GLN A 127 -15.20 14.75 6.36
N GLY A 128 -15.92 14.18 5.39
CA GLY A 128 -16.27 12.76 5.42
C GLY A 128 -15.06 11.85 5.24
N CYS A 129 -14.03 12.30 4.53
CA CYS A 129 -12.74 11.60 4.45
C CYS A 129 -11.73 12.11 5.48
N HIS A 130 -11.54 13.44 5.53
CA HIS A 130 -10.64 14.12 6.48
C HIS A 130 -11.38 14.47 7.76
N ASN A 131 -11.80 13.44 8.47
CA ASN A 131 -12.60 13.60 9.68
C ASN A 131 -11.66 13.97 10.86
N PRO A 132 -11.81 15.16 11.48
CA PRO A 132 -10.97 15.58 12.60
C PRO A 132 -11.26 14.81 13.89
N LEU A 133 -12.38 14.08 13.96
CA LEU A 133 -12.82 13.37 15.16
C LEU A 133 -12.28 11.94 15.26
N ILE A 134 -11.53 11.47 14.26
CA ILE A 134 -10.99 10.10 14.23
C ILE A 134 -9.46 10.06 14.20
N ASN A 135 -8.78 11.17 14.48
CA ASN A 135 -7.32 11.26 14.34
C ASN A 135 -6.53 10.75 15.55
#